data_AF-A0A2T2T471-F1
#
_entry.id   AF-A0A2T2T471-F1
#
_cell.length_a   1.000
_cell.length_b   1.000
_cell.length_c   1.000
_cell.angle_alpha   90.00
_cell.angle_beta   90.00
_cell.angle_gamma   90.00
#
_symmetry.space_group_name_H-M   'P 1'
#
loop_
_entity.id
_entity.type
_entity.pdbx_description
1 polymer ?
#
loop_
_entity_poly.entity_id
_entity_poly.type
_entity_poly.pdbx_seq_one_letter_code
_entity_poly.pdbx_strand_id
1 'polypeptide(L)'
;MTLAERAVRRLTAMDRHPQPPLLRLRHPLVLMHGFGVLAAFRRGGMLHEQAMHLRKRGVWAFAPNVSPYHTVTARADQWEARFERILRETDAEQFHLVAHSMGGLDARFLVSRRGWGERVATLTTVSTPHRGATAADYVMEQPERLRRLVADAAEWLGRQTLPDDDASDFLRAVREMRPAYVQNEFNPATPDHPSVQYRSYAGRAGRGTDVAISPFFRLLNAVIYEREGVNDGYVATESARWGDFRGLLDGDHARQVGLAAGGLRRVPDADAFYRRLAEDLAGEGG
;
A
#
# COMPACT_ATOMS: atom_id res chain seq x y z
N MET A 1 37.17 -1.67 -38.42
CA MET A 1 36.93 -2.52 -37.24
C MET A 1 36.41 -3.87 -37.69
N THR A 2 37.04 -4.96 -37.27
CA THR A 2 36.62 -6.33 -37.61
C THR A 2 35.43 -6.77 -36.75
N LEU A 3 34.72 -7.83 -37.18
CA LEU A 3 33.63 -8.43 -36.39
C LEU A 3 34.10 -8.89 -35.00
N ALA A 4 35.35 -9.38 -34.91
CA ALA A 4 35.98 -9.78 -33.66
C ALA A 4 36.18 -8.58 -32.70
N GLU A 5 36.63 -7.43 -33.22
CA GLU A 5 36.78 -6.22 -32.40
C GLU A 5 35.45 -5.67 -31.87
N ARG A 6 34.36 -5.78 -32.64
CA ARG A 6 33.01 -5.41 -32.18
C ARG A 6 32.48 -6.36 -31.10
N ALA A 7 32.72 -7.67 -31.25
CA ALA A 7 32.36 -8.67 -30.25
C ALA A 7 33.13 -8.48 -28.94
N VAL A 8 34.46 -8.29 -29.02
CA VAL A 8 35.30 -8.01 -27.85
C VAL A 8 34.87 -6.70 -27.19
N ARG A 9 34.62 -5.63 -27.95
CA ARG A 9 34.16 -4.35 -27.38
C ARG A 9 32.77 -4.44 -26.74
N ARG A 10 31.86 -5.28 -27.24
CA ARG A 10 30.57 -5.55 -26.55
C ARG A 10 30.75 -6.32 -25.26
N LEU A 11 31.74 -7.23 -25.21
CA LEU A 11 32.06 -8.02 -24.02
C LEU A 11 32.87 -7.23 -22.98
N THR A 12 33.64 -6.23 -23.40
CA THR A 12 34.53 -5.44 -22.53
C THR A 12 34.07 -4.00 -22.30
N ALA A 13 33.05 -3.52 -23.01
CA ALA A 13 32.45 -2.22 -22.73
C ALA A 13 31.76 -2.28 -21.37
N MET A 14 32.35 -1.60 -20.39
CA MET A 14 31.66 -1.27 -19.17
C MET A 14 30.53 -0.31 -19.52
N ASP A 15 29.30 -0.71 -19.21
CA ASP A 15 28.16 0.20 -19.32
C ASP A 15 28.42 1.42 -18.45
N ARG A 16 28.22 2.61 -19.04
CA ARG A 16 28.17 3.83 -18.23
C ARG A 16 26.93 3.70 -17.37
N HIS A 17 27.11 3.69 -16.06
CA HIS A 17 26.03 3.74 -15.07
C HIS A 17 25.89 5.19 -14.57
N PRO A 18 25.34 6.13 -15.39
CA PRO A 18 25.16 7.51 -14.95
C PRO A 18 24.22 7.56 -13.75
N GLN A 19 24.36 8.61 -12.94
CA GLN A 19 23.43 8.86 -11.84
C GLN A 19 22.00 8.97 -12.42
N PRO A 20 21.02 8.23 -11.87
CA PRO A 20 19.63 8.41 -12.29
C PRO A 20 19.19 9.85 -12.03
N PRO A 21 18.31 10.41 -12.87
CA PRO A 21 17.81 11.77 -12.67
C PRO A 21 17.21 11.92 -11.27
N LEU A 22 17.56 13.02 -10.61
CA LEU A 22 17.00 13.33 -9.30
C LEU A 22 15.55 13.79 -9.48
N LEU A 23 14.69 13.23 -8.66
CA LEU A 23 13.30 13.59 -8.51
C LEU A 23 13.15 14.37 -7.20
N ARG A 24 12.75 15.64 -7.29
CA ARG A 24 12.47 16.48 -6.13
C ARG A 24 10.98 16.74 -6.04
N LEU A 25 10.41 16.42 -4.89
CA LEU A 25 9.07 16.83 -4.48
C LEU A 25 9.21 18.02 -3.53
N ARG A 26 8.24 18.93 -3.50
CA ARG A 26 8.17 20.01 -2.49
C ARG A 26 7.87 19.44 -1.11
N HIS A 27 7.07 18.38 -1.04
CA HIS A 27 6.68 17.75 0.20
C HIS A 27 7.26 16.34 0.37
N PRO A 28 7.60 15.93 1.61
CA PRO A 28 7.97 14.55 1.89
C PRO A 28 6.84 13.58 1.52
N LEU A 29 7.24 12.41 1.05
CA LEU A 29 6.34 11.35 0.63
C LEU A 29 6.28 10.27 1.71
N VAL A 30 5.10 9.99 2.24
CA VAL A 30 4.89 8.98 3.28
C VAL A 30 4.13 7.78 2.70
N LEU A 31 4.77 6.63 2.74
CA LEU A 31 4.24 5.34 2.33
C LEU A 31 3.54 4.67 3.52
N MET A 32 2.23 4.46 3.38
CA MET A 32 1.40 3.85 4.43
C MET A 32 1.03 2.42 4.03
N HIS A 33 1.47 1.43 4.82
CA HIS A 33 1.18 0.03 4.56
C HIS A 33 -0.21 -0.37 5.04
N GLY A 34 -0.76 -1.44 4.47
CA GLY A 34 -2.06 -1.96 4.83
C GLY A 34 -2.06 -2.97 5.98
N PHE A 35 -3.12 -3.79 5.97
CA PHE A 35 -3.38 -4.84 6.93
C PHE A 35 -2.48 -6.05 6.70
N GLY A 36 -1.97 -6.60 7.78
CA GLY A 36 -1.21 -7.83 7.79
C GLY A 36 0.26 -7.69 7.46
N VAL A 37 0.95 -8.78 7.76
CA VAL A 37 2.41 -8.81 7.89
C VAL A 37 3.05 -9.56 6.73
N LEU A 38 2.54 -9.35 5.50
CA LEU A 38 3.14 -9.97 4.29
C LEU A 38 4.66 -9.68 4.17
N ALA A 39 5.19 -8.71 4.93
CA ALA A 39 6.59 -8.32 4.97
C ALA A 39 7.28 -8.42 6.35
N ALA A 40 6.75 -9.20 7.32
CA ALA A 40 7.37 -9.44 8.65
C ALA A 40 8.88 -9.71 8.55
N PHE A 41 9.21 -10.41 7.47
CA PHE A 41 10.49 -11.04 7.24
C PHE A 41 11.44 -10.18 6.40
N ARG A 42 11.07 -8.94 6.04
CA ARG A 42 11.96 -8.01 5.32
C ARG A 42 12.50 -6.95 6.28
N ARG A 43 13.82 -6.72 6.25
CA ARG A 43 14.47 -5.64 7.00
C ARG A 43 13.78 -4.30 6.66
N GLY A 44 13.08 -3.72 7.63
CA GLY A 44 12.49 -2.37 7.55
C GLY A 44 10.99 -2.29 7.27
N GLY A 45 10.28 -3.39 6.96
CA GLY A 45 8.82 -3.40 6.76
C GLY A 45 8.35 -3.46 5.30
N MET A 46 7.03 -3.38 5.08
CA MET A 46 6.37 -3.71 3.80
C MET A 46 6.75 -2.79 2.64
N LEU A 47 6.76 -1.48 2.88
CA LEU A 47 7.03 -0.47 1.86
C LEU A 47 8.46 0.07 1.93
N HIS A 48 9.33 -0.59 2.71
CA HIS A 48 10.69 -0.13 2.95
C HIS A 48 11.52 -0.04 1.66
N GLU A 49 11.45 -1.07 0.82
CA GLU A 49 12.22 -1.11 -0.43
C GLU A 49 11.76 -0.04 -1.42
N GLN A 50 10.46 0.24 -1.46
CA GLN A 50 9.88 1.30 -2.28
C GLN A 50 10.36 2.67 -1.80
N ALA A 51 10.37 2.91 -0.48
CA ALA A 51 10.97 4.12 0.08
C ALA A 51 12.45 4.22 -0.28
N MET A 52 13.23 3.14 -0.17
CA MET A 52 14.64 3.12 -0.54
C MET A 52 14.85 3.33 -2.05
N HIS A 53 13.96 2.80 -2.89
CA HIS A 53 13.98 3.02 -4.34
C HIS A 53 13.77 4.50 -4.70
N LEU A 54 12.85 5.17 -4.02
CA LEU A 54 12.56 6.60 -4.19
C LEU A 54 13.69 7.48 -3.62
N ARG A 55 14.24 7.14 -2.45
CA ARG A 55 15.38 7.85 -1.84
C ARG A 55 16.62 7.86 -2.72
N LYS A 56 16.91 6.76 -3.41
CA LYS A 56 18.01 6.69 -4.40
C LYS A 56 17.86 7.67 -5.56
N ARG A 57 16.68 8.26 -5.74
CA ARG A 57 16.37 9.30 -6.72
C ARG A 57 16.20 10.67 -6.10
N GLY A 58 16.54 10.86 -4.82
CA GLY A 58 16.46 12.18 -4.17
C GLY A 58 15.11 12.53 -3.56
N VAL A 59 14.14 11.60 -3.55
CA VAL A 59 12.85 11.80 -2.88
C VAL A 59 13.00 11.61 -1.37
N TRP A 60 12.47 12.53 -0.58
CA TRP A 60 12.28 12.36 0.86
C TRP A 60 11.11 11.41 1.14
N ALA A 61 11.32 10.13 0.87
CA ALA A 61 10.34 9.08 1.08
C ALA A 61 10.48 8.45 2.47
N PHE A 62 9.38 8.21 3.17
CA PHE A 62 9.31 7.57 4.48
C PHE A 62 8.34 6.40 4.43
N ALA A 63 8.70 5.27 5.04
CA ALA A 63 7.81 4.11 5.17
C ALA A 63 7.86 3.60 6.62
N PRO A 64 7.32 4.37 7.59
CA PRO A 64 7.28 3.90 8.95
C PRO A 64 6.23 2.77 9.07
N ASN A 65 6.36 1.97 10.13
CA ASN A 65 5.46 0.85 10.39
C ASN A 65 4.53 1.19 11.55
N VAL A 66 3.30 0.69 11.47
CA VAL A 66 2.29 0.66 12.53
C VAL A 66 1.81 -0.78 12.74
N SER A 67 1.01 -1.01 13.78
CA SER A 67 0.42 -2.32 14.08
C SER A 67 -0.22 -2.93 12.84
N PRO A 68 0.21 -4.13 12.42
CA PRO A 68 -0.29 -4.76 11.21
C PRO A 68 -1.71 -5.30 11.35
N TYR A 69 -2.18 -5.56 12.58
CA TYR A 69 -3.45 -6.22 12.86
C TYR A 69 -4.25 -5.44 13.89
N HIS A 70 -4.69 -4.24 13.53
CA HIS A 70 -5.48 -3.41 14.43
C HIS A 70 -6.48 -2.55 13.66
N THR A 71 -7.50 -2.07 14.37
CA THR A 71 -8.50 -1.10 13.90
C THR A 71 -7.90 0.16 13.29
N VAL A 72 -8.67 0.82 12.42
CA VAL A 72 -8.27 2.07 11.77
C VAL A 72 -7.94 3.14 12.80
N THR A 73 -8.77 3.28 13.85
CA THR A 73 -8.58 4.30 14.89
C THR A 73 -7.26 4.13 15.65
N ALA A 74 -6.91 2.92 16.07
CA ALA A 74 -5.68 2.74 16.83
C ALA A 74 -4.43 2.82 15.95
N ARG A 75 -4.52 2.35 14.69
CA ARG A 75 -3.46 2.58 13.71
C ARG A 75 -3.25 4.07 13.44
N ALA A 76 -4.33 4.85 13.43
CA ALA A 76 -4.26 6.30 13.30
C ALA A 76 -3.42 6.92 14.42
N ASP A 77 -3.64 6.56 15.69
CA ASP A 77 -2.83 7.08 16.81
C ASP A 77 -1.31 6.83 16.58
N GLN A 78 -0.95 5.67 16.05
CA GLN A 78 0.44 5.36 15.72
C GLN A 78 0.95 6.18 14.53
N TRP A 79 0.15 6.34 13.48
CA TRP A 79 0.50 7.16 12.32
C TRP A 79 0.72 8.63 12.69
N GLU A 80 -0.09 9.20 13.59
CA GLU A 80 0.07 10.59 14.05
C GLU A 80 1.44 10.81 14.66
N ALA A 81 1.86 9.93 15.56
CA ALA A 81 3.21 9.99 16.15
C ALA A 81 4.32 9.91 15.08
N ARG A 82 4.10 9.16 13.98
CA ARG A 82 5.04 9.11 12.85
C ARG A 82 5.00 10.39 12.03
N PHE A 83 3.83 10.95 11.75
CA PHE A 83 3.69 12.19 11.01
C PHE A 83 4.35 13.35 11.75
N GLU A 84 4.08 13.52 13.05
CA GLU A 84 4.73 14.53 13.88
C GLU A 84 6.25 14.43 13.88
N ARG A 85 6.78 13.21 13.91
CA ARG A 85 8.23 12.97 13.80
C ARG A 85 8.75 13.41 12.43
N ILE A 86 8.10 13.02 11.34
CA ILE A 86 8.56 13.36 10.00
C ILE A 86 8.50 14.87 9.76
N LEU A 87 7.44 15.56 10.18
CA LEU A 87 7.35 17.03 10.06
C LEU A 87 8.50 17.71 10.80
N ARG A 88 8.79 17.28 12.04
CA ARG A 88 9.93 17.82 12.81
C ARG A 88 11.27 17.54 12.16
N GLU A 89 11.47 16.35 11.57
CA GLU A 89 12.73 15.97 10.92
C GLU A 89 12.94 16.66 9.56
N THR A 90 11.86 17.05 8.88
CA THR A 90 11.92 17.61 7.52
C THR A 90 11.64 19.11 7.44
N ASP A 91 11.12 19.71 8.53
CA ASP A 91 10.59 21.07 8.58
C ASP A 91 9.51 21.35 7.51
N ALA A 92 8.84 20.29 7.05
CA ALA A 92 7.82 20.39 6.02
C ALA A 92 6.47 20.85 6.60
N GLU A 93 5.70 21.59 5.80
CA GLU A 93 4.34 21.99 6.17
C GLU A 93 3.31 20.91 5.81
N GLN A 94 3.51 20.18 4.71
CA GLN A 94 2.56 19.17 4.22
C GLN A 94 3.27 17.89 3.77
N PHE A 95 2.47 16.85 3.49
CA PHE A 95 2.90 15.55 2.97
C PHE A 95 2.21 15.16 1.65
N HIS A 96 2.89 14.32 0.88
CA HIS A 96 2.23 13.39 -0.04
C HIS A 96 2.05 12.03 0.64
N LEU A 97 0.81 11.56 0.77
CA LEU A 97 0.53 10.22 1.26
C LEU A 97 0.34 9.26 0.09
N VAL A 98 1.01 8.11 0.14
CA VAL A 98 0.75 6.97 -0.75
C VAL A 98 0.40 5.77 0.10
N ALA A 99 -0.85 5.37 0.05
CA ALA A 99 -1.43 4.47 1.03
C ALA A 99 -1.95 3.19 0.36
N HIS A 100 -1.42 2.04 0.76
CA HIS A 100 -1.80 0.74 0.22
C HIS A 100 -2.85 0.07 1.09
N SER A 101 -3.88 -0.52 0.47
CA SER A 101 -4.87 -1.36 1.15
C SER A 101 -5.49 -0.63 2.36
N MET A 102 -5.53 -1.25 3.55
CA MET A 102 -6.06 -0.62 4.76
C MET A 102 -5.40 0.73 5.10
N GLY A 103 -4.16 0.98 4.68
CA GLY A 103 -3.48 2.25 4.90
C GLY A 103 -4.23 3.43 4.28
N GLY A 104 -5.01 3.22 3.21
CA GLY A 104 -5.84 4.29 2.64
C GLY A 104 -7.09 4.61 3.48
N LEU A 105 -7.60 3.64 4.25
CA LEU A 105 -8.63 3.89 5.25
C LEU A 105 -8.03 4.65 6.44
N ASP A 106 -6.84 4.26 6.90
CA ASP A 106 -6.09 5.02 7.92
C ASP A 106 -5.89 6.47 7.50
N ALA A 107 -5.42 6.71 6.27
CA ALA A 107 -5.17 8.04 5.74
C ALA A 107 -6.44 8.89 5.66
N ARG A 108 -7.56 8.33 5.17
CA ARG A 108 -8.85 9.03 5.12
C ARG A 108 -9.36 9.35 6.51
N PHE A 109 -9.22 8.44 7.47
CA PHE A 109 -9.61 8.69 8.86
C PHE A 109 -8.77 9.82 9.47
N LEU A 110 -7.45 9.80 9.29
CA LEU A 110 -6.55 10.85 9.78
C LEU A 110 -6.92 12.23 9.20
N VAL A 111 -7.13 12.29 7.89
CA VAL A 111 -7.47 13.52 7.17
C VAL A 111 -8.82 14.07 7.63
N SER A 112 -9.87 13.25 7.65
CA SER A 112 -11.25 13.72 7.89
C SER A 112 -11.61 13.84 9.37
N ARG A 113 -10.97 13.06 10.25
CA ARG A 113 -11.40 12.91 11.66
C ARG A 113 -10.36 13.30 12.69
N ARG A 114 -9.08 13.42 12.30
CA ARG A 114 -7.98 13.73 13.21
C ARG A 114 -7.28 15.05 12.90
N GLY A 115 -7.85 15.87 12.01
CA GLY A 115 -7.35 17.23 11.75
C GLY A 115 -6.09 17.29 10.87
N TRP A 116 -5.74 16.21 10.18
CA TRP A 116 -4.57 16.17 9.30
C TRP A 116 -4.80 16.70 7.89
N GLY A 117 -6.03 17.10 7.54
CA GLY A 117 -6.37 17.55 6.19
C GLY A 117 -5.45 18.65 5.65
N GLU A 118 -5.21 19.71 6.42
CA GLU A 118 -4.34 20.81 5.97
C GLU A 118 -2.84 20.44 5.91
N ARG A 119 -2.44 19.31 6.53
CA ARG A 119 -1.07 18.79 6.50
C ARG A 119 -0.85 17.77 5.39
N VAL A 120 -1.86 17.50 4.55
CA VAL A 120 -1.77 16.54 3.45
C VAL A 120 -2.06 17.24 2.13
N ALA A 121 -1.07 17.35 1.25
CA ALA A 121 -1.25 17.92 -0.08
C ALA A 121 -1.99 16.93 -1.01
N THR A 122 -1.61 15.65 -0.95
CA THR A 122 -2.22 14.60 -1.77
C THR A 122 -2.38 13.30 -0.98
N LEU A 123 -3.47 12.58 -1.22
CA LEU A 123 -3.64 11.20 -0.82
C LEU A 123 -3.80 10.32 -2.07
N THR A 124 -2.80 9.52 -2.38
CA THR A 124 -2.87 8.49 -3.43
C THR A 124 -3.09 7.12 -2.80
N THR A 125 -4.23 6.51 -3.05
CA THR A 125 -4.52 5.15 -2.59
C THR A 125 -4.17 4.09 -3.63
N VAL A 126 -3.73 2.92 -3.17
CA VAL A 126 -3.40 1.77 -4.02
C VAL A 126 -4.13 0.55 -3.47
N SER A 127 -5.17 0.10 -4.19
CA SER A 127 -6.00 -1.04 -3.82
C SER A 127 -6.59 -0.96 -2.40
N THR A 128 -6.98 0.24 -1.99
CA THR A 128 -7.67 0.49 -0.72
C THR A 128 -9.13 0.06 -0.84
N PRO A 129 -9.70 -0.70 0.10
CA PRO A 129 -11.09 -1.14 0.02
C PRO A 129 -12.08 -0.02 0.37
N HIS A 130 -12.24 0.99 -0.49
CA HIS A 130 -13.10 2.16 -0.23
C HIS A 130 -14.59 1.82 -0.18
N ARG A 131 -15.00 0.66 -0.69
CA ARG A 131 -16.37 0.09 -0.54
C ARG A 131 -16.38 -1.18 0.31
N GLY A 132 -15.29 -1.41 1.05
CA GLY A 132 -15.01 -2.61 1.81
C GLY A 132 -14.42 -3.74 0.97
N ALA A 133 -13.99 -4.80 1.64
CA ALA A 133 -13.40 -5.97 1.03
C ALA A 133 -14.33 -7.16 1.24
N THR A 134 -14.85 -7.76 0.17
CA THR A 134 -15.62 -9.01 0.28
C THR A 134 -14.80 -10.15 0.87
N ALA A 135 -13.46 -10.11 0.76
CA ALA A 135 -12.59 -11.01 1.52
C ALA A 135 -12.84 -10.94 3.03
N ALA A 136 -13.14 -9.75 3.58
CA ALA A 136 -13.44 -9.59 5.01
C ALA A 136 -14.79 -10.22 5.39
N ASP A 137 -15.81 -10.09 4.54
CA ASP A 137 -17.07 -10.82 4.72
C ASP A 137 -16.84 -12.32 4.66
N TYR A 138 -16.08 -12.82 3.68
CA TYR A 138 -15.76 -14.24 3.56
C TYR A 138 -15.05 -14.78 4.80
N VAL A 139 -14.11 -14.02 5.40
CA VAL A 139 -13.47 -14.40 6.67
C VAL A 139 -14.50 -14.47 7.80
N MET A 140 -15.45 -13.56 7.85
CA MET A 140 -16.50 -13.52 8.90
C MET A 140 -17.58 -14.58 8.73
N GLU A 141 -17.80 -15.06 7.51
CA GLU A 141 -18.70 -16.19 7.20
C GLU A 141 -18.12 -17.55 7.65
N GLN A 142 -16.82 -17.63 7.95
CA GLN A 142 -16.19 -18.89 8.35
C GLN A 142 -16.65 -19.37 9.74
N PRO A 143 -16.58 -20.68 10.02
CA PRO A 143 -16.90 -21.23 11.33
C PRO A 143 -16.11 -20.54 12.44
N GLU A 144 -16.76 -20.31 13.59
CA GLU A 144 -16.17 -19.54 14.70
C GLU A 144 -14.81 -20.09 15.14
N ARG A 145 -14.66 -21.42 15.20
CA ARG A 145 -13.40 -22.08 15.55
C ARG A 145 -12.26 -21.70 14.59
N LEU A 146 -12.53 -21.63 13.29
CA LEU A 146 -11.54 -21.25 12.29
C LEU A 146 -11.21 -19.75 12.41
N ARG A 147 -12.22 -18.89 12.62
CA ARG A 147 -12.00 -17.45 12.83
C ARG A 147 -11.11 -17.17 14.02
N ARG A 148 -11.35 -17.85 15.16
CA ARG A 148 -10.52 -17.72 16.37
C ARG A 148 -9.10 -18.21 16.11
N LEU A 149 -8.91 -19.37 15.49
CA LEU A 149 -7.58 -19.90 15.17
C LEU A 149 -6.77 -18.92 14.31
N VAL A 150 -7.38 -18.31 13.30
CA VAL A 150 -6.73 -17.31 12.44
C VAL A 150 -6.42 -16.03 13.22
N ALA A 151 -7.34 -15.58 14.08
CA ALA A 151 -7.13 -14.41 14.93
C ALA A 151 -5.96 -14.61 15.90
N ASP A 152 -5.93 -15.73 16.63
CA ASP A 152 -4.86 -16.08 17.57
C ASP A 152 -3.49 -16.10 16.87
N ALA A 153 -3.43 -16.69 15.67
CA ALA A 153 -2.21 -16.72 14.87
C ALA A 153 -1.76 -15.32 14.40
N ALA A 154 -2.71 -14.46 14.01
CA ALA A 154 -2.42 -13.09 13.61
C ALA A 154 -1.94 -12.23 14.80
N GLU A 155 -2.59 -12.34 15.95
CA GLU A 155 -2.19 -11.65 17.18
C GLU A 155 -0.81 -12.10 17.68
N TRP A 156 -0.51 -13.40 17.58
CA TRP A 156 0.82 -13.92 17.88
C TRP A 156 1.86 -13.30 16.93
N LEU A 157 1.58 -13.29 15.62
CA LEU A 157 2.50 -12.72 14.63
C LEU A 157 2.68 -11.21 14.80
N GLY A 158 1.61 -10.47 15.10
CA GLY A 158 1.64 -9.03 15.37
C GLY A 158 2.63 -8.69 16.48
N ARG A 159 2.51 -9.35 17.63
CA ARG A 159 3.42 -9.20 18.78
C ARG A 159 4.88 -9.48 18.47
N GLN A 160 5.17 -10.42 17.57
CA GLN A 160 6.56 -10.71 17.16
C GLN A 160 7.16 -9.62 16.26
N THR A 161 6.33 -8.85 15.58
CA THR A 161 6.78 -7.92 14.53
C THR A 161 6.97 -6.50 15.02
N LEU A 162 6.16 -6.10 16.01
CA LEU A 162 6.29 -4.85 16.72
C LEU A 162 6.25 -5.16 18.21
N PRO A 163 7.41 -5.19 18.90
CA PRO A 163 7.49 -5.57 20.31
C PRO A 163 6.66 -4.71 21.26
N ASP A 164 6.29 -3.49 20.85
CA ASP A 164 5.43 -2.57 21.60
C ASP A 164 3.94 -2.68 21.22
N ASP A 165 3.54 -3.69 20.44
CA ASP A 165 2.18 -3.88 19.91
C ASP A 165 1.34 -4.81 20.80
N ASP A 166 1.14 -4.42 22.05
CA ASP A 166 0.32 -5.17 23.03
C ASP A 166 -1.20 -5.10 22.77
N ALA A 167 -1.65 -4.55 21.63
CA ALA A 167 -3.04 -4.19 21.38
C ALA A 167 -3.67 -4.78 20.10
N SER A 168 -3.00 -5.69 19.37
CA SER A 168 -3.57 -6.29 18.14
C SER A 168 -5.02 -6.77 18.31
N ASP A 169 -5.92 -6.35 17.41
CA ASP A 169 -7.34 -6.74 17.37
C ASP A 169 -7.73 -7.11 15.93
N PHE A 170 -7.30 -8.31 15.54
CA PHE A 170 -7.46 -8.83 14.18
C PHE A 170 -8.94 -8.89 13.76
N LEU A 171 -9.80 -9.46 14.62
CA LEU A 171 -11.21 -9.68 14.25
C LEU A 171 -11.95 -8.35 14.11
N ARG A 172 -11.68 -7.37 14.97
CA ARG A 172 -12.30 -6.05 14.82
C ARG A 172 -11.79 -5.32 13.59
N ALA A 173 -10.49 -5.38 13.30
CA ALA A 173 -9.93 -4.82 12.07
C ALA A 173 -10.58 -5.43 10.82
N VAL A 174 -10.76 -6.76 10.78
CA VAL A 174 -11.48 -7.41 9.67
C VAL A 174 -12.94 -6.95 9.62
N ARG A 175 -13.65 -6.78 10.74
CA ARG A 175 -15.01 -6.24 10.75
C ARG A 175 -15.09 -4.83 10.18
N GLU A 176 -14.12 -3.97 10.50
CA GLU A 176 -14.04 -2.59 10.00
C GLU A 176 -13.72 -2.52 8.50
N MET A 177 -13.22 -3.59 7.88
CA MET A 177 -13.01 -3.66 6.43
C MET A 177 -14.20 -4.25 5.65
N ARG A 178 -15.26 -4.68 6.32
CA ARG A 178 -16.43 -5.25 5.65
C ARG A 178 -17.19 -4.19 4.83
N PRO A 179 -17.71 -4.52 3.65
CA PRO A 179 -18.55 -3.63 2.84
C PRO A 179 -19.63 -2.90 3.62
N ALA A 180 -20.38 -3.62 4.47
CA ALA A 180 -21.44 -3.03 5.27
C ALA A 180 -20.94 -1.94 6.23
N TYR A 181 -19.80 -2.16 6.90
CA TYR A 181 -19.24 -1.16 7.81
C TYR A 181 -18.64 0.02 7.02
N VAL A 182 -17.84 -0.26 5.99
CA VAL A 182 -17.16 0.78 5.23
C VAL A 182 -18.17 1.72 4.56
N GLN A 183 -19.24 1.18 3.98
CA GLN A 183 -20.23 1.98 3.25
C GLN A 183 -21.21 2.71 4.16
N ASN A 184 -21.63 2.09 5.27
CA ASN A 184 -22.70 2.66 6.11
C ASN A 184 -22.18 3.44 7.33
N GLU A 185 -20.94 3.20 7.77
CA GLU A 185 -20.36 3.85 8.95
C GLU A 185 -19.11 4.66 8.58
N PHE A 186 -18.11 4.02 7.98
CA PHE A 186 -16.82 4.66 7.73
C PHE A 186 -16.91 5.81 6.72
N ASN A 187 -17.47 5.58 5.53
CA ASN A 187 -17.53 6.57 4.46
C ASN A 187 -18.36 7.81 4.84
N PRO A 188 -19.57 7.68 5.43
CA PRO A 188 -20.33 8.84 5.91
C PRO A 188 -19.57 9.64 6.98
N ALA A 189 -18.78 8.96 7.82
CA ALA A 189 -17.98 9.60 8.86
C ALA A 189 -16.64 10.17 8.33
N THR A 190 -16.20 9.85 7.12
CA THR A 190 -14.90 10.26 6.57
C THR A 190 -15.04 10.94 5.19
N PRO A 191 -15.74 12.09 5.12
CA PRO A 191 -15.84 12.85 3.89
C PRO A 191 -14.46 13.41 3.49
N ASP A 192 -14.24 13.55 2.19
CA ASP A 192 -12.99 14.10 1.66
C ASP A 192 -12.79 15.55 2.12
N HIS A 193 -11.54 15.89 2.48
CA HIS A 193 -11.16 17.25 2.86
C HIS A 193 -10.90 18.09 1.61
N PRO A 194 -11.47 19.31 1.50
CA PRO A 194 -11.44 20.08 0.24
C PRO A 194 -10.05 20.53 -0.20
N SER A 195 -9.08 20.65 0.72
CA SER A 195 -7.70 21.02 0.39
C SER A 195 -6.82 19.84 -0.03
N VAL A 196 -7.32 18.60 0.08
CA VAL A 196 -6.56 17.38 -0.23
C VAL A 196 -6.91 16.88 -1.62
N GLN A 197 -5.90 16.59 -2.44
CA GLN A 197 -6.11 15.94 -3.73
C GLN A 197 -6.15 14.41 -3.57
N TYR A 198 -7.29 13.80 -3.85
CA TYR A 198 -7.49 12.36 -3.74
C TYR A 198 -7.29 11.67 -5.07
N ARG A 199 -6.43 10.65 -5.09
CA ARG A 199 -6.14 9.82 -6.26
C ARG A 199 -6.21 8.36 -5.89
N SER A 200 -6.53 7.51 -6.84
CA SER A 200 -6.53 6.06 -6.61
C SER A 200 -6.03 5.25 -7.79
N TYR A 201 -5.42 4.12 -7.46
CA TYR A 201 -5.08 3.04 -8.37
C TYR A 201 -5.67 1.73 -7.84
N ALA A 202 -6.00 0.83 -8.75
CA ALA A 202 -6.54 -0.47 -8.40
C ALA A 202 -5.72 -1.60 -9.03
N GLY A 203 -5.37 -2.60 -8.22
CA GLY A 203 -4.75 -3.82 -8.72
C GLY A 203 -5.72 -4.72 -9.46
N ARG A 204 -5.17 -5.56 -10.33
CA ARG A 204 -5.88 -6.70 -10.94
C ARG A 204 -4.94 -7.88 -11.17
N ALA A 205 -5.42 -9.08 -10.86
CA ALA A 205 -4.76 -10.34 -11.17
C ALA A 205 -5.74 -11.52 -11.11
N GLY A 206 -5.37 -12.64 -11.72
CA GLY A 206 -6.14 -13.87 -11.64
C GLY A 206 -7.38 -13.84 -12.53
N ARG A 207 -8.52 -14.31 -12.01
CA ARG A 207 -9.75 -14.49 -12.81
C ARG A 207 -10.18 -13.17 -13.49
N GLY A 208 -10.56 -13.29 -14.76
CA GLY A 208 -10.94 -12.15 -15.61
C GLY A 208 -9.77 -11.30 -16.12
N THR A 209 -8.53 -11.78 -16.00
CA THR A 209 -7.32 -11.08 -16.47
C THR A 209 -6.30 -12.06 -17.05
N ASP A 210 -5.35 -11.54 -17.84
CA ASP A 210 -4.15 -12.29 -18.28
C ASP A 210 -2.99 -12.20 -17.27
N VAL A 211 -3.22 -11.59 -16.10
CA VAL A 211 -2.19 -11.33 -15.09
C VAL A 211 -2.15 -12.47 -14.08
N ALA A 212 -0.98 -13.08 -13.91
CA ALA A 212 -0.82 -14.20 -12.99
C ALA A 212 -1.02 -13.79 -11.53
N ILE A 213 -1.78 -14.60 -10.78
CA ILE A 213 -1.99 -14.45 -9.34
C ILE A 213 -1.22 -15.50 -8.54
N SER A 214 -0.59 -15.07 -7.43
CA SER A 214 0.04 -15.98 -6.48
C SER A 214 -0.93 -17.07 -5.99
N PRO A 215 -0.48 -18.34 -5.85
CA PRO A 215 -1.30 -19.42 -5.31
C PRO A 215 -1.98 -19.09 -3.98
N PHE A 216 -1.30 -18.30 -3.13
CA PHE A 216 -1.81 -17.86 -1.83
C PHE A 216 -3.10 -17.05 -1.93
N PHE A 217 -3.31 -16.30 -3.01
CA PHE A 217 -4.50 -15.45 -3.21
C PHE A 217 -5.60 -16.11 -4.05
N ARG A 218 -5.37 -17.30 -4.61
CA ARG A 218 -6.30 -17.91 -5.60
C ARG A 218 -7.71 -18.12 -5.06
N LEU A 219 -7.84 -18.57 -3.81
CA LEU A 219 -9.14 -18.82 -3.20
C LEU A 219 -9.94 -17.53 -3.07
N LEU A 220 -9.37 -16.51 -2.42
CA LEU A 220 -10.03 -15.22 -2.22
C LEU A 220 -10.28 -14.51 -3.55
N ASN A 221 -9.34 -14.56 -4.49
CA ASN A 221 -9.54 -14.02 -5.84
C ASN A 221 -10.74 -14.62 -6.54
N ALA A 222 -10.92 -15.95 -6.45
CA ALA A 222 -12.08 -16.62 -7.01
C ALA A 222 -13.38 -16.17 -6.32
N VAL A 223 -13.41 -16.15 -4.98
CA VAL A 223 -14.59 -15.72 -4.21
C VAL A 223 -14.98 -14.28 -4.52
N ILE A 224 -14.02 -13.35 -4.54
CA ILE A 224 -14.27 -11.95 -4.88
C ILE A 224 -14.70 -11.84 -6.35
N TYR A 225 -14.11 -12.62 -7.25
CA TYR A 225 -14.49 -12.58 -8.67
C TYR A 225 -15.95 -12.92 -8.91
N GLU A 226 -16.47 -13.96 -8.23
CA GLU A 226 -17.89 -14.31 -8.34
C GLU A 226 -18.84 -13.24 -7.79
N ARG A 227 -18.38 -12.41 -6.83
CA ARG A 227 -19.21 -11.43 -6.13
C ARG A 227 -19.10 -10.00 -6.69
N GLU A 228 -17.90 -9.59 -7.09
CA GLU A 228 -17.54 -8.22 -7.46
C GLU A 228 -16.72 -8.11 -8.77
N GLY A 229 -16.32 -9.24 -9.36
CA GLY A 229 -15.51 -9.27 -10.58
C GLY A 229 -14.00 -9.09 -10.34
N VAL A 230 -13.33 -8.44 -11.30
CA VAL A 230 -11.87 -8.33 -11.33
C VAL A 230 -11.33 -7.74 -10.02
N ASN A 231 -10.27 -8.36 -9.49
CA ASN A 231 -9.71 -8.03 -8.19
C ASN A 231 -8.22 -8.40 -8.13
N ASP A 232 -7.55 -8.05 -7.04
CA ASP A 232 -6.12 -8.32 -6.84
C ASP A 232 -5.82 -9.46 -5.85
N GLY A 233 -6.86 -10.19 -5.41
CA GLY A 233 -6.77 -11.24 -4.40
C GLY A 233 -7.31 -10.85 -3.02
N TYR A 234 -7.47 -9.56 -2.72
CA TYR A 234 -8.13 -9.09 -1.50
C TYR A 234 -9.19 -8.02 -1.77
N VAL A 235 -8.94 -7.13 -2.73
CA VAL A 235 -9.79 -5.96 -2.98
C VAL A 235 -10.24 -5.98 -4.44
N ALA A 236 -11.55 -5.84 -4.62
CA ALA A 236 -12.14 -5.68 -5.95
C ALA A 236 -11.68 -4.38 -6.58
N THR A 237 -11.44 -4.39 -7.90
CA THR A 237 -10.98 -3.20 -8.64
C THR A 237 -11.96 -2.03 -8.48
N GLU A 238 -13.26 -2.29 -8.48
CA GLU A 238 -14.29 -1.26 -8.27
C GLU A 238 -14.32 -0.73 -6.84
N SER A 239 -14.09 -1.58 -5.83
CA SER A 239 -13.96 -1.13 -4.44
C SER A 239 -12.76 -0.21 -4.25
N ALA A 240 -11.70 -0.38 -5.04
CA ALA A 240 -10.48 0.41 -4.97
C ALA A 240 -10.57 1.82 -5.57
N ARG A 241 -11.60 2.13 -6.37
CA ARG A 241 -11.74 3.45 -7.01
C ARG A 241 -12.17 4.53 -6.01
N TRP A 242 -11.43 5.62 -5.93
CA TRP A 242 -11.75 6.80 -5.11
C TRP A 242 -11.12 8.09 -5.66
N GLY A 243 -11.79 9.22 -5.46
CA GLY A 243 -11.34 10.51 -6.00
C GLY A 243 -11.05 10.42 -7.50
N ASP A 244 -9.92 10.98 -7.91
CA ASP A 244 -9.41 10.88 -9.27
C ASP A 244 -8.76 9.51 -9.52
N PHE A 245 -9.50 8.61 -10.18
CA PHE A 245 -9.02 7.26 -10.48
C PHE A 245 -8.01 7.28 -11.65
N ARG A 246 -6.75 6.99 -11.34
CA ARG A 246 -5.62 7.09 -12.26
C ARG A 246 -5.33 5.84 -13.07
N GLY A 247 -5.89 4.68 -12.68
CA GLY A 247 -5.87 3.48 -13.53
C GLY A 247 -5.60 2.17 -12.81
N LEU A 248 -5.36 1.15 -13.63
CA LEU A 248 -5.17 -0.24 -13.19
C LEU A 248 -3.68 -0.60 -13.09
N LEU A 249 -3.36 -1.46 -12.12
CA LEU A 249 -2.04 -2.03 -11.92
C LEU A 249 -2.10 -3.54 -12.13
N ASP A 250 -1.30 -4.04 -13.07
CA ASP A 250 -1.17 -5.48 -13.30
C ASP A 250 -0.34 -6.10 -12.17
N GLY A 251 -1.01 -6.74 -11.23
CA GLY A 251 -0.36 -7.38 -10.09
C GLY A 251 -1.34 -7.74 -8.97
N ASP A 252 -1.11 -8.89 -8.36
CA ASP A 252 -1.80 -9.26 -7.12
C ASP A 252 -1.44 -8.32 -5.96
N HIS A 253 -2.21 -8.40 -4.88
CA HIS A 253 -2.14 -7.45 -3.77
C HIS A 253 -0.73 -7.29 -3.17
N ALA A 254 0.08 -8.38 -3.17
CA ALA A 254 1.44 -8.36 -2.67
C ALA A 254 2.43 -7.75 -3.67
N ARG A 255 2.26 -8.03 -4.98
CA ARG A 255 3.15 -7.50 -6.02
C ARG A 255 3.11 -5.97 -6.11
N GLN A 256 1.98 -5.36 -5.77
CA GLN A 256 1.83 -3.89 -5.74
C GLN A 256 2.81 -3.23 -4.76
N VAL A 257 3.19 -3.92 -3.69
CA VAL A 257 4.18 -3.46 -2.70
C VAL A 257 5.55 -4.14 -2.88
N GLY A 258 5.82 -4.65 -4.09
CA GLY A 258 7.10 -5.27 -4.46
C GLY A 258 7.41 -6.60 -3.78
N LEU A 259 6.39 -7.28 -3.27
CA LEU A 259 6.52 -8.64 -2.73
C LEU A 259 6.19 -9.66 -3.83
N ALA A 260 7.08 -10.61 -4.06
CA ALA A 260 6.89 -11.71 -5.01
C ALA A 260 6.77 -13.06 -4.27
N ALA A 261 5.99 -13.98 -4.84
CA ALA A 261 5.99 -15.38 -4.40
C ALA A 261 7.43 -15.95 -4.50
N GLY A 262 7.91 -16.59 -3.44
CA GLY A 262 9.27 -17.15 -3.38
C GLY A 262 10.34 -16.27 -2.70
N GLY A 263 9.96 -15.14 -2.10
CA GLY A 263 10.77 -14.44 -1.08
C GLY A 263 12.04 -13.71 -1.57
N LEU A 264 12.46 -13.84 -2.83
CA LEU A 264 13.82 -13.44 -3.25
C LEU A 264 13.96 -12.60 -4.52
N ARG A 265 12.87 -12.15 -5.16
CA ARG A 265 12.98 -11.24 -6.32
C ARG A 265 12.14 -9.98 -6.14
N ARG A 266 12.78 -8.82 -6.36
CA ARG A 266 12.09 -7.54 -6.58
C ARG A 266 11.11 -7.70 -7.73
N VAL A 267 9.97 -7.04 -7.65
CA VAL A 267 9.01 -6.90 -8.76
C VAL A 267 9.34 -5.57 -9.45
N PRO A 268 10.01 -5.57 -10.63
CA PRO A 268 10.41 -4.34 -11.31
C PRO A 268 9.22 -3.41 -11.60
N ASP A 269 8.03 -3.99 -11.75
CA ASP A 269 6.80 -3.24 -12.03
C ASP A 269 6.37 -2.35 -10.85
N ALA A 270 6.61 -2.78 -9.60
CA ALA A 270 6.30 -1.98 -8.42
C ALA A 270 7.23 -0.77 -8.31
N ASP A 271 8.54 -0.99 -8.46
CA ASP A 271 9.56 0.06 -8.48
C ASP A 271 9.25 1.11 -9.58
N ALA A 272 8.90 0.63 -10.78
CA ALA A 272 8.51 1.50 -11.89
C ALA A 272 7.22 2.27 -11.60
N PHE A 273 6.23 1.64 -10.94
CA PHE A 273 5.00 2.30 -10.52
C PHE A 273 5.28 3.44 -9.52
N TYR A 274 5.97 3.17 -8.41
CA TYR A 274 6.26 4.20 -7.40
C TYR A 274 7.11 5.34 -7.97
N ARG A 275 8.04 5.04 -8.88
CA ARG A 275 8.79 6.07 -9.60
C ARG A 275 7.86 6.96 -10.43
N ARG A 276 6.99 6.39 -11.27
CA ARG A 276 6.05 7.15 -12.10
C ARG A 276 5.09 7.98 -11.24
N LEU A 277 4.57 7.39 -10.17
CA LEU A 277 3.72 8.10 -9.21
C LEU A 277 4.42 9.34 -8.66
N ALA A 278 5.69 9.22 -8.28
CA ALA A 278 6.45 10.36 -7.79
C ALA A 278 6.76 11.37 -8.91
N GLU A 279 7.02 10.92 -10.15
CA GLU A 279 7.16 11.79 -11.34
C GLU A 279 5.90 12.61 -11.59
N ASP A 280 4.73 12.00 -11.47
CA ASP A 280 3.43 12.67 -11.60
C ASP A 280 3.23 13.73 -10.50
N LEU A 281 3.56 13.40 -9.25
CA LEU A 281 3.51 14.36 -8.14
C LEU A 281 4.42 15.57 -8.37
N ALA A 282 5.64 15.35 -8.87
CA ALA A 282 6.59 16.42 -9.18
C ALA A 282 6.11 17.33 -10.32
N GLY A 283 5.48 16.75 -11.36
CA GLY A 283 5.00 17.47 -12.53
C GLY A 283 3.81 18.40 -12.27
N GLU A 284 3.01 18.09 -11.26
CA GLU A 284 1.80 18.83 -10.91
C GLU A 284 2.05 20.00 -9.94
N GLY A 285 3.33 20.35 -9.71
CA GLY A 285 3.72 21.46 -8.82
C GLY A 285 3.70 21.11 -7.33
N GLY A 286 3.72 19.82 -7.00
CA GLY A 286 3.93 19.28 -5.65
C GLY A 286 5.39 19.05 -5.30
#